data_AF-A0A7C6ZH93-F1
#
_entry.id   AF-A0A7C6ZH93-F1
#
_cell.length_a   1.000
_cell.length_b   1.000
_cell.length_c   1.000
_cell.angle_alpha   90.00
_cell.angle_beta   90.00
_cell.angle_gamma   90.00
#
_symmetry.space_group_name_H-M   'P 1'
#
loop_
_entity.id
_entity.type
_entity.pdbx_description
1 polymer ?
#
loop_
_entity_poly.entity_id
_entity_poly.type
_entity_poly.pdbx_seq_one_letter_code
_entity_poly.pdbx_strand_id
1 'polypeptide(L)'
;MALALNGKRVPVFRHTGHEKRCYEEIREEIGEENGEKVTLRHRYETTEALFARDIIVWRNGRAILDVPTLSVRQGEILAVLGVNGAGKSTLLKVLALLEKPDHGDIYIGGTKAWSGKDTLSMRRRLGVVFQEPLLLRGTALYNACLGLRLRGVKRSEASRRALKWLETFDVARCAHQDVTTLSGGEAQRVSLARVFALEPEILFLDEPFSSLDPPSRAVLFKELAAVLLETGMTTVFVTHDLNEIPGLATRVIAMHEGRIILDDDVGTFSSRSPEEILSVYTGNLRTR
;
A
#
# COMPACT_ATOMS: atom_id res chain seq x y z
N MET A 1 8.17 29.53 -3.65
CA MET A 1 9.57 29.95 -3.39
C MET A 1 10.32 28.73 -2.91
N ALA A 2 11.48 28.42 -3.50
CA ALA A 2 12.35 27.35 -3.04
C ALA A 2 12.92 27.70 -1.65
N LEU A 3 12.77 26.83 -0.66
CA LEU A 3 13.53 26.90 0.57
C LEU A 3 14.85 26.15 0.31
N ALA A 4 15.93 26.92 0.18
CA ALA A 4 17.27 26.39 0.03
C ALA A 4 17.80 25.99 1.41
N LEU A 5 17.95 24.69 1.63
CA LEU A 5 18.79 24.15 2.72
C LEU A 5 19.94 23.37 2.06
N ASN A 6 21.17 23.82 2.31
CA ASN A 6 22.43 23.16 1.90
C ASN A 6 22.61 22.87 0.40
N GLY A 7 22.28 23.83 -0.48
CA GLY A 7 22.69 23.79 -1.90
C GLY A 7 22.02 22.71 -2.77
N LYS A 8 21.13 21.89 -2.21
CA LYS A 8 20.27 20.96 -2.97
C LYS A 8 18.94 21.64 -3.28
N ARG A 9 18.52 21.64 -4.55
CA ARG A 9 17.17 22.05 -4.94
C ARG A 9 16.19 21.02 -4.39
N VAL A 10 15.52 21.34 -3.29
CA VAL A 10 14.40 20.56 -2.76
C VAL A 10 13.15 20.89 -3.59
N PRO A 11 12.36 19.92 -4.06
CA PRO A 11 11.10 20.22 -4.72
C PRO A 11 10.19 20.98 -3.74
N VAL A 12 9.75 22.17 -4.15
CA VAL A 12 8.65 22.86 -3.47
C VAL A 12 7.41 22.02 -3.74
N PHE A 13 6.76 21.52 -2.70
CA PHE A 13 5.43 20.93 -2.80
C PHE A 13 4.50 21.94 -3.49
N ARG A 14 4.32 21.79 -4.79
CA ARG A 14 3.39 22.58 -5.61
C ARG A 14 2.40 21.60 -6.22
N HIS A 15 1.34 21.37 -5.48
CA HIS A 15 0.09 20.92 -6.06
C HIS A 15 -0.85 22.11 -6.21
N THR A 16 -1.73 22.01 -7.20
CA THR A 16 -2.79 22.99 -7.41
C THR A 16 -3.70 23.00 -6.18
N GLY A 17 -4.32 24.14 -5.85
CA GLY A 17 -5.16 24.27 -4.66
C GLY A 17 -6.29 23.22 -4.56
N HIS A 18 -6.65 22.59 -5.68
CA HIS A 18 -7.65 21.51 -5.76
C HIS A 18 -7.22 20.19 -5.10
N GLU A 19 -5.97 19.76 -5.23
CA GLU A 19 -5.54 18.45 -4.68
C GLU A 19 -5.41 18.50 -3.16
N LYS A 20 -4.83 19.58 -2.62
CA LYS A 20 -4.71 19.79 -1.19
C LYS A 20 -6.10 19.84 -0.52
N ARG A 21 -7.03 20.55 -1.17
CA ARG A 21 -8.43 20.63 -0.76
C ARG A 21 -9.11 19.26 -0.78
N CYS A 22 -8.83 18.40 -1.75
CA CYS A 22 -9.42 17.07 -1.82
C CYS A 22 -8.97 16.15 -0.65
N TYR A 23 -7.68 16.18 -0.28
CA TYR A 23 -7.18 15.41 0.88
C TYR A 23 -7.71 15.95 2.22
N GLU A 24 -7.89 17.27 2.34
CA GLU A 24 -8.50 17.91 3.51
C GLU A 24 -10.03 17.67 3.57
N GLU A 25 -10.74 17.73 2.44
CA GLU A 25 -12.17 17.42 2.32
C GLU A 25 -12.46 15.95 2.62
N ILE A 26 -11.61 15.01 2.22
CA ILE A 26 -11.75 13.59 2.61
C ILE A 26 -11.58 13.43 4.13
N ARG A 27 -10.67 14.19 4.75
CA ARG A 27 -10.50 14.18 6.21
C ARG A 27 -11.69 14.79 6.94
N GLU A 28 -12.39 15.76 6.32
CA GLU A 28 -13.61 16.38 6.85
C GLU A 28 -14.87 15.52 6.58
N GLU A 29 -15.05 14.96 5.38
CA GLU A 29 -16.14 14.05 5.02
C GLU A 29 -16.08 12.73 5.79
N ILE A 30 -14.87 12.18 6.02
CA ILE A 30 -14.67 11.03 6.91
C ILE A 30 -14.75 11.47 8.39
N GLY A 31 -14.66 12.76 8.68
CA GLY A 31 -14.55 13.36 10.01
C GLY A 31 -15.87 13.81 10.67
N GLU A 32 -17.00 13.81 9.95
CA GLU A 32 -18.29 14.30 10.47
C GLU A 32 -19.45 13.30 10.27
N GLU A 33 -19.54 12.31 11.16
CA GLU A 33 -20.83 11.78 11.59
C GLU A 33 -21.01 12.14 13.08
N ASN A 34 -22.03 12.95 13.40
CA ASN A 34 -22.50 13.27 14.76
C ASN A 34 -21.58 14.12 15.69
N GLY A 35 -20.71 14.98 15.15
CA GLY A 35 -19.99 15.97 15.97
C GLY A 35 -18.89 15.41 16.88
N GLU A 36 -18.56 14.12 16.75
CA GLU A 36 -17.33 13.53 17.25
C GLU A 36 -16.29 13.52 16.13
N LYS A 37 -15.07 14.03 16.39
CA LYS A 37 -13.94 13.93 15.46
C LYS A 37 -13.65 12.46 15.17
N VAL A 38 -14.11 11.95 14.03
CA VAL A 38 -13.68 10.65 13.51
C VAL A 38 -12.27 10.82 12.95
N THR A 39 -11.30 10.83 13.86
CA THR A 39 -9.96 10.38 13.50
C THR A 39 -10.10 8.89 13.15
N LEU A 40 -9.27 8.29 12.30
CA LEU A 40 -9.12 6.83 12.19
C LEU A 40 -8.70 6.24 13.56
N ARG A 41 -9.60 6.26 14.53
CA ARG A 41 -9.49 5.75 15.89
C ARG A 41 -10.52 4.64 15.94
N HIS A 42 -10.02 3.40 15.85
CA HIS A 42 -10.66 2.10 16.14
C HIS A 42 -10.89 1.15 14.96
N ARG A 43 -10.14 0.03 14.99
CA ARG A 43 -10.57 -1.37 15.23
C ARG A 43 -9.58 -2.32 14.54
N TYR A 44 -8.32 -2.31 14.97
CA TYR A 44 -7.45 -3.44 14.70
C TYR A 44 -7.43 -4.34 15.94
N GLU A 45 -7.45 -5.66 15.73
CA GLU A 45 -7.32 -6.61 16.83
C GLU A 45 -5.90 -6.54 17.42
N THR A 46 -5.73 -7.01 18.66
CA THR A 46 -4.38 -7.26 19.20
C THR A 46 -3.65 -8.39 18.46
N THR A 47 -4.37 -9.15 17.64
CA THR A 47 -3.87 -10.27 16.86
C THR A 47 -2.99 -9.77 15.70
N GLU A 48 -1.76 -10.28 15.65
CA GLU A 48 -0.84 -10.01 14.54
C GLU A 48 -1.28 -10.78 13.28
N ALA A 49 -1.60 -10.05 12.20
CA ALA A 49 -1.81 -10.63 10.89
C ALA A 49 -0.49 -11.07 10.26
N LEU A 50 0.55 -10.26 10.47
CA LEU A 50 1.91 -10.49 10.00
C LEU A 50 2.92 -10.13 11.09
N PHE A 51 3.93 -10.96 11.24
CA PHE A 51 5.10 -10.67 12.06
C PHE A 51 6.38 -11.05 11.33
N ALA A 52 7.37 -10.17 11.33
CA ALA A 52 8.68 -10.39 10.73
C ALA A 52 9.77 -10.04 11.74
N ARG A 53 10.79 -10.90 11.84
CA ARG A 53 11.94 -10.71 12.74
C ARG A 53 13.26 -11.00 12.05
N ASP A 54 14.28 -10.23 12.41
CA ASP A 54 15.67 -10.36 11.98
C ASP A 54 15.82 -10.44 10.44
N ILE A 55 14.99 -9.67 9.72
CA ILE A 55 14.94 -9.71 8.26
C ILE A 55 16.16 -9.02 7.68
N ILE A 56 16.99 -9.81 6.99
CA ILE A 56 18.15 -9.29 6.26
C ILE A 56 18.08 -9.75 4.81
N VAL A 57 18.32 -8.82 3.88
CA VAL A 57 18.47 -9.12 2.44
C VAL A 57 19.77 -8.52 1.92
N TRP A 58 20.59 -9.34 1.28
CA TRP A 58 21.87 -8.97 0.69
C TRP A 58 21.77 -8.85 -0.84
N ARG A 59 22.36 -7.81 -1.40
CA ARG A 59 22.59 -7.67 -2.84
C ARG A 59 23.99 -7.15 -3.08
N ASN A 60 24.74 -7.81 -3.96
CA ASN A 60 26.10 -7.41 -4.35
C ASN A 60 27.03 -7.12 -3.14
N GLY A 61 26.96 -7.95 -2.10
CA GLY A 61 27.77 -7.82 -0.89
C GLY A 61 27.35 -6.70 0.08
N ARG A 62 26.18 -6.08 -0.11
CA ARG A 62 25.62 -5.08 0.80
C ARG A 62 24.25 -5.51 1.31
N ALA A 63 23.96 -5.27 2.58
CA ALA A 63 22.62 -5.42 3.12
C ALA A 63 21.74 -4.28 2.58
N ILE A 64 20.71 -4.62 1.80
CA ILE A 64 19.72 -3.68 1.28
C ILE A 64 18.46 -3.61 2.14
N LEU A 65 18.31 -4.56 3.06
CA LEU A 65 17.33 -4.58 4.13
C LEU A 65 17.99 -5.11 5.39
N ASP A 66 17.70 -4.45 6.50
CA ASP A 66 18.10 -4.80 7.86
C ASP A 66 16.98 -4.33 8.79
N VAL A 67 16.00 -5.21 9.00
CA VAL A 67 14.77 -4.93 9.76
C VAL A 67 14.68 -5.90 10.94
N PRO A 68 14.99 -5.44 12.17
CA PRO A 68 15.01 -6.29 13.36
C PRO A 68 13.63 -6.87 13.68
N THR A 69 12.59 -6.04 13.65
CA THR A 69 11.22 -6.46 13.94
C THR A 69 10.23 -5.59 13.19
N LEU A 70 9.17 -6.19 12.66
CA LEU A 70 8.02 -5.49 12.12
C LEU A 70 6.76 -6.34 12.30
N SER A 71 5.69 -5.73 12.79
CA SER A 71 4.38 -6.38 12.92
C SER A 71 3.28 -5.54 12.29
N VAL A 72 2.29 -6.24 11.75
CA VAL A 72 1.06 -5.66 11.20
C VAL A 72 -0.12 -6.37 11.86
N ARG A 73 -0.99 -5.61 12.51
CA ARG A 73 -2.19 -6.09 13.19
C ARG A 73 -3.34 -6.29 12.21
N GLN A 74 -4.27 -7.20 12.52
CA GLN A 74 -5.45 -7.38 11.68
C GLN A 74 -6.26 -6.08 11.58
N GLY A 75 -6.59 -5.65 10.37
CA GLY A 75 -7.29 -4.39 10.10
C GLY A 75 -6.42 -3.13 10.19
N GLU A 76 -5.11 -3.27 10.43
CA GLU A 76 -4.18 -2.16 10.38
C GLU A 76 -3.85 -1.78 8.93
N ILE A 77 -3.76 -0.47 8.67
CA ILE A 77 -3.23 0.07 7.41
C ILE A 77 -1.87 0.68 7.69
N LEU A 78 -0.81 -0.07 7.42
CA LEU A 78 0.57 0.33 7.59
C LEU A 78 1.10 1.01 6.32
N ALA A 79 1.52 2.27 6.45
CA ALA A 79 2.27 2.95 5.42
C ALA A 79 3.78 2.74 5.59
N VAL A 80 4.47 2.41 4.51
CA VAL A 80 5.93 2.33 4.44
C VAL A 80 6.44 3.51 3.61
N LEU A 81 6.90 4.53 4.33
CA LEU A 81 7.37 5.80 3.77
C LEU A 81 8.88 5.77 3.54
N GLY A 82 9.35 6.48 2.51
CA GLY A 82 10.78 6.79 2.34
C GLY A 82 11.12 7.16 0.90
N VAL A 83 12.35 7.64 0.68
CA VAL A 83 12.83 7.98 -0.66
C VAL A 83 12.98 6.76 -1.57
N ASN A 84 13.13 7.01 -2.87
CA ASN A 84 13.47 5.96 -3.83
C ASN A 84 14.82 5.32 -3.46
N GLY A 85 14.88 3.99 -3.48
CA GLY A 85 16.07 3.24 -3.06
C GLY A 85 16.19 2.97 -1.56
N ALA A 86 15.24 3.41 -0.71
CA ALA A 86 15.27 3.16 0.74
C ALA A 86 15.02 1.70 1.17
N GLY A 87 14.70 0.79 0.23
CA GLY A 87 14.39 -0.62 0.51
C GLY A 87 12.90 -0.97 0.56
N LYS A 88 11.99 0.00 0.42
CA LYS A 88 10.52 -0.16 0.59
C LYS A 88 9.92 -1.30 -0.24
N SER A 89 10.11 -1.30 -1.56
CA SER A 89 9.57 -2.35 -2.44
C SER A 89 10.22 -3.71 -2.20
N THR A 90 11.48 -3.75 -1.72
CA THR A 90 12.10 -5.02 -1.30
C THR A 90 11.43 -5.53 -0.03
N LEU A 91 11.20 -4.65 0.96
CA LEU A 91 10.50 -5.03 2.18
C LEU A 91 9.11 -5.56 1.85
N LEU A 92 8.34 -4.86 1.01
CA LEU A 92 7.03 -5.31 0.55
C LEU A 92 7.09 -6.70 -0.11
N LYS A 93 8.05 -6.96 -1.00
CA LYS A 93 8.22 -8.28 -1.63
C LYS A 93 8.55 -9.39 -0.63
N VAL A 94 9.37 -9.08 0.37
CA VAL A 94 9.73 -10.01 1.45
C VAL A 94 8.49 -10.33 2.29
N LEU A 95 7.77 -9.30 2.77
CA LEU A 95 6.55 -9.46 3.58
C LEU A 95 5.43 -10.19 2.81
N ALA A 96 5.28 -9.91 1.52
CA ALA A 96 4.33 -10.59 0.63
C ALA A 96 4.76 -12.02 0.23
N LEU A 97 5.86 -12.54 0.80
CA LEU A 97 6.44 -13.85 0.52
C LEU A 97 6.83 -14.05 -0.95
N LEU A 98 7.05 -12.99 -1.71
CA LEU A 98 7.50 -13.04 -3.10
C LEU A 98 9.02 -13.24 -3.19
N GLU A 99 9.73 -12.76 -2.18
CA GLU A 99 11.17 -12.86 -2.03
C GLU A 99 11.48 -13.50 -0.68
N LYS A 100 12.33 -14.53 -0.65
CA LYS A 100 12.78 -15.13 0.60
C LYS A 100 13.93 -14.26 1.16
N PRO A 101 13.89 -13.83 2.43
CA PRO A 101 15.00 -13.11 3.01
C PRO A 101 16.21 -14.04 3.21
N ASP A 102 17.42 -13.47 3.23
CA ASP A 102 18.65 -14.23 3.45
C ASP A 102 18.78 -14.65 4.92
N HIS A 103 18.28 -13.82 5.84
CA HIS A 103 18.12 -14.15 7.26
C HIS A 103 16.76 -13.68 7.79
N GLY A 104 16.35 -14.27 8.92
CA GLY A 104 15.12 -13.91 9.61
C GLY A 104 13.93 -14.80 9.27
N ASP A 105 12.82 -14.51 9.96
CA ASP A 105 11.59 -15.30 9.89
C ASP A 105 10.38 -14.39 9.64
N ILE A 106 9.42 -14.89 8.87
CA ILE A 106 8.13 -14.24 8.62
C ILE A 106 7.02 -15.19 9.06
N TYR A 107 6.01 -14.65 9.72
CA TYR A 107 4.84 -15.36 10.22
C TYR A 107 3.58 -14.69 9.65
N ILE A 108 2.65 -15.48 9.12
CA ILE A 108 1.37 -15.02 8.60
C ILE A 108 0.25 -15.70 9.39
N GLY A 109 -0.48 -14.93 10.20
CA GLY A 109 -1.47 -15.44 11.15
C GLY A 109 -0.88 -16.49 12.10
N GLY A 110 0.32 -16.24 12.64
CA GLY A 110 1.02 -17.14 13.57
C GLY A 110 1.81 -18.29 12.93
N THR A 111 1.62 -18.57 11.63
CA THR A 111 2.33 -19.68 10.96
C THR A 111 3.59 -19.19 10.26
N LYS A 112 4.73 -19.84 10.52
CA LYS A 112 6.05 -19.51 9.94
C LYS A 112 6.12 -19.83 8.44
N ALA A 113 6.37 -18.82 7.61
CA ALA A 113 6.61 -18.97 6.18
C ALA A 113 7.94 -19.69 5.89
N TRP A 114 8.08 -20.23 4.67
CA TRP A 114 9.30 -20.91 4.19
C TRP A 114 9.75 -22.13 5.02
N SER A 115 8.87 -22.64 5.90
CA SER A 115 9.10 -23.82 6.74
C SER A 115 8.75 -25.15 6.05
N GLY A 116 8.27 -25.11 4.79
CA GLY A 116 7.88 -26.29 4.01
C GLY A 116 6.89 -25.98 2.89
N LYS A 117 6.00 -26.94 2.58
CA LYS A 117 4.99 -26.84 1.50
C LYS A 117 3.92 -25.76 1.72
N ASP A 118 3.84 -25.17 2.92
CA ASP A 118 2.77 -24.26 3.32
C ASP A 118 2.85 -22.84 2.70
N THR A 119 4.02 -22.44 2.19
CA THR A 119 4.21 -21.08 1.66
C THR A 119 3.26 -20.74 0.50
N LEU A 120 2.91 -21.71 -0.35
CA LEU A 120 1.94 -21.49 -1.43
C LEU A 120 0.52 -21.26 -0.89
N SER A 121 0.14 -21.98 0.17
CA SER A 121 -1.14 -21.79 0.86
C SER A 121 -1.21 -20.38 1.48
N MET A 122 -0.13 -19.97 2.16
CA MET A 122 0.00 -18.61 2.71
C MET A 122 -0.13 -17.54 1.63
N ARG A 123 0.56 -17.67 0.49
CA ARG A 123 0.45 -16.71 -0.62
C ARG A 123 -0.97 -16.59 -1.18
N ARG A 124 -1.84 -17.59 -1.02
CA ARG A 124 -3.26 -17.46 -1.43
C ARG A 124 -4.04 -16.54 -0.49
N ARG A 125 -3.59 -16.36 0.75
CA ARG A 125 -4.15 -15.42 1.73
C ARG A 125 -3.64 -13.98 1.50
N LEU A 126 -2.66 -13.77 0.63
CA LEU A 126 -2.08 -12.46 0.35
C LEU A 126 -2.52 -11.93 -1.02
N GLY A 127 -2.60 -10.60 -1.13
CA GLY A 127 -2.84 -9.89 -2.39
C GLY A 127 -1.76 -8.85 -2.61
N VAL A 128 -1.28 -8.68 -3.84
CA VAL A 128 -0.24 -7.70 -4.17
C VAL A 128 -0.64 -6.90 -5.41
N VAL A 129 -0.54 -5.58 -5.32
CA VAL A 129 -0.64 -4.65 -6.45
C VAL A 129 0.69 -3.93 -6.57
N PHE A 130 1.32 -4.07 -7.73
CA PHE A 130 2.59 -3.41 -8.02
C PHE A 130 2.37 -2.01 -8.61
N GLN A 131 3.43 -1.22 -8.60
CA GLN A 131 3.49 0.11 -9.18
C GLN A 131 3.07 0.14 -10.66
N GLU A 132 3.58 -0.82 -11.43
CA GLU A 132 3.16 -1.05 -12.80
C GLU A 132 2.05 -2.12 -12.85
N PRO A 133 0.91 -1.85 -13.49
CA PRO A 133 -0.17 -2.80 -13.59
C PRO A 133 0.23 -3.97 -14.50
N LEU A 134 0.66 -5.07 -13.88
CA LEU A 134 1.04 -6.31 -14.58
C LEU A 134 -0.19 -7.07 -15.08
N LEU A 135 -0.82 -6.58 -16.16
CA LEU A 135 -1.95 -7.23 -16.82
C LEU A 135 -1.47 -8.19 -17.93
N LEU A 136 -2.09 -9.37 -18.01
CA LEU A 136 -1.85 -10.33 -19.08
C LEU A 136 -2.67 -9.94 -20.32
N ARG A 137 -2.19 -10.32 -21.51
CA ARG A 137 -2.95 -10.16 -22.77
C ARG A 137 -4.37 -10.72 -22.65
N GLY A 138 -5.34 -10.00 -23.20
CA GLY A 138 -6.76 -10.32 -23.11
C GLY A 138 -7.56 -9.16 -22.50
N THR A 139 -8.79 -9.43 -22.07
CA THR A 139 -9.68 -8.37 -21.59
C THR A 139 -9.43 -7.96 -20.14
N ALA A 140 -9.93 -6.78 -19.75
CA ALA A 140 -9.92 -6.35 -18.36
C ALA A 140 -10.64 -7.35 -17.43
N LEU A 141 -11.82 -7.85 -17.82
CA LEU A 141 -12.56 -8.86 -17.05
C LEU A 141 -11.79 -10.18 -16.95
N TYR A 142 -11.11 -10.60 -18.02
CA TYR A 142 -10.26 -11.79 -17.98
C TYR A 142 -9.16 -11.64 -16.93
N ASN A 143 -8.50 -10.49 -16.89
CA ASN A 143 -7.48 -10.18 -15.89
C ASN A 143 -8.06 -10.15 -14.48
N ALA A 144 -9.19 -9.48 -14.27
CA ALA A 144 -9.85 -9.40 -12.97
C ALA A 144 -10.29 -10.79 -12.45
N CYS A 145 -10.64 -11.72 -13.34
CA CYS A 145 -11.00 -13.09 -12.99
C CYS A 145 -9.80 -14.03 -12.75
N LEU A 146 -8.58 -13.64 -13.16
CA LEU A 146 -7.45 -14.55 -13.33
C LEU A 146 -7.13 -15.34 -12.05
N GLY A 147 -6.92 -14.64 -10.93
CA GLY A 147 -6.58 -15.29 -9.66
C GLY A 147 -7.69 -16.19 -9.13
N LEU A 148 -8.96 -15.81 -9.33
CA LEU A 148 -10.13 -16.62 -8.94
C LEU A 148 -10.17 -17.93 -9.73
N ARG A 149 -9.96 -17.86 -11.05
CA ARG A 149 -9.96 -19.04 -11.91
C ARG A 149 -8.81 -19.99 -11.60
N LEU A 150 -7.61 -19.44 -11.31
CA LEU A 150 -6.45 -20.23 -10.88
C LEU A 150 -6.68 -20.95 -9.54
N ARG A 151 -7.60 -20.42 -8.70
CA ARG A 151 -8.03 -21.03 -7.44
C ARG A 151 -9.23 -21.98 -7.61
N GLY A 152 -9.65 -22.27 -8.84
CA GLY A 152 -10.74 -23.22 -9.13
C GLY A 152 -12.15 -22.65 -9.00
N VAL A 153 -12.31 -21.33 -8.86
CA VAL A 153 -13.64 -20.70 -8.82
C VAL A 153 -14.33 -20.84 -10.18
N LYS A 154 -15.60 -21.26 -10.17
CA LYS A 154 -16.42 -21.43 -11.38
C LYS A 154 -16.46 -20.12 -12.17
N ARG A 155 -16.46 -20.22 -13.51
CA ARG A 155 -16.37 -19.06 -14.41
C ARG A 155 -17.43 -17.99 -14.13
N SER A 156 -18.69 -18.39 -13.97
CA SER A 156 -19.80 -17.46 -13.70
C SER A 156 -19.60 -16.69 -12.38
N GLU A 157 -19.19 -17.41 -11.33
CA GLU A 157 -18.92 -16.82 -10.02
C GLU A 157 -17.67 -15.91 -10.04
N ALA A 158 -16.62 -16.33 -10.74
CA ALA A 158 -15.42 -15.51 -10.91
C ALA A 158 -15.74 -14.19 -11.63
N SER A 159 -16.55 -14.25 -12.70
CA SER A 159 -17.00 -13.07 -13.43
C SER A 159 -17.88 -12.16 -12.56
N ARG A 160 -18.82 -12.72 -11.79
CA ARG A 160 -19.67 -11.95 -10.88
C ARG A 160 -18.86 -11.19 -9.82
N ARG A 161 -17.92 -11.86 -9.16
CA ARG A 161 -17.03 -11.24 -8.15
C ARG A 161 -16.13 -10.18 -8.78
N ALA A 162 -15.52 -10.48 -9.93
CA ALA A 162 -14.66 -9.54 -10.63
C ALA A 162 -15.41 -8.29 -11.12
N LEU A 163 -16.62 -8.45 -11.67
CA LEU A 163 -17.44 -7.31 -12.13
C LEU A 163 -17.81 -6.38 -10.99
N LYS A 164 -18.20 -6.92 -9.82
CA LYS A 164 -18.46 -6.09 -8.62
C LYS A 164 -17.29 -5.14 -8.35
N TRP A 165 -16.05 -5.65 -8.35
CA TRP A 165 -14.88 -4.82 -8.08
C TRP A 165 -14.48 -3.90 -9.23
N LEU A 166 -14.74 -4.30 -10.48
CA LEU A 166 -14.58 -3.39 -11.62
C LEU A 166 -15.58 -2.23 -11.55
N GLU A 167 -16.79 -2.45 -11.03
CA GLU A 167 -17.78 -1.39 -10.76
C GLU A 167 -17.32 -0.50 -9.61
N THR A 168 -16.83 -1.08 -8.51
CA THR A 168 -16.31 -0.32 -7.35
C THR A 168 -15.17 0.63 -7.73
N PHE A 169 -14.29 0.24 -8.64
CA PHE A 169 -13.18 1.08 -9.12
C PHE A 169 -13.49 1.81 -10.44
N ASP A 170 -14.78 2.00 -10.78
CA ASP A 170 -15.27 2.74 -11.95
C ASP A 170 -14.61 2.36 -13.30
N VAL A 171 -14.39 1.06 -13.53
CA VAL A 171 -13.81 0.51 -14.77
C VAL A 171 -14.62 -0.63 -15.37
N ALA A 172 -15.87 -0.82 -14.94
CA ALA A 172 -16.77 -1.83 -15.50
C ALA A 172 -17.00 -1.64 -17.01
N ARG A 173 -17.02 -0.39 -17.50
CA ARG A 173 -17.11 -0.07 -18.94
C ARG A 173 -15.96 -0.66 -19.76
N CYS A 174 -14.82 -0.91 -19.14
CA CYS A 174 -13.62 -1.46 -19.77
C CYS A 174 -13.60 -3.00 -19.73
N ALA A 175 -14.56 -3.66 -19.08
CA ALA A 175 -14.54 -5.11 -18.81
C ALA A 175 -14.24 -5.98 -20.05
N HIS A 176 -14.73 -5.58 -21.23
CA HIS A 176 -14.55 -6.30 -22.48
C HIS A 176 -13.48 -5.73 -23.40
N GLN A 177 -12.85 -4.61 -23.03
CA GLN A 177 -11.76 -4.02 -23.78
C GLN A 177 -10.47 -4.83 -23.56
N ASP A 178 -9.61 -4.85 -24.58
CA ASP A 178 -8.26 -5.42 -24.46
C ASP A 178 -7.41 -4.53 -23.55
N VAL A 179 -6.62 -5.14 -22.67
CA VAL A 179 -5.81 -4.37 -21.71
C VAL A 179 -4.78 -3.45 -22.37
N THR A 180 -4.39 -3.71 -23.62
CA THR A 180 -3.46 -2.87 -24.38
C THR A 180 -4.06 -1.54 -24.83
N THR A 181 -5.39 -1.40 -24.79
CA THR A 181 -6.08 -0.15 -25.15
C THR A 181 -6.45 0.70 -23.93
N LEU A 182 -6.20 0.21 -22.72
CA LEU A 182 -6.52 0.92 -21.49
C LEU A 182 -5.53 2.06 -21.25
N SER A 183 -6.03 3.16 -20.70
CA SER A 183 -5.16 4.15 -20.08
C SER A 183 -4.40 3.56 -18.88
N GLY A 184 -3.32 4.21 -18.44
CA GLY A 184 -2.59 3.79 -17.24
C GLY A 184 -3.46 3.73 -15.99
N GLY A 185 -4.38 4.69 -15.84
CA GLY A 185 -5.35 4.71 -14.73
C GLY A 185 -6.37 3.59 -14.78
N GLU A 186 -6.91 3.29 -15.96
CA GLU A 186 -7.82 2.15 -16.14
C GLU A 186 -7.09 0.82 -15.87
N ALA A 187 -5.87 0.66 -16.36
CA ALA A 187 -5.07 -0.54 -16.10
C ALA A 187 -4.77 -0.71 -14.60
N GLN A 188 -4.48 0.38 -13.88
CA GLN A 188 -4.25 0.37 -12.44
C GLN A 188 -5.51 -0.04 -11.67
N ARG A 189 -6.66 0.54 -12.02
CA ARG A 189 -7.97 0.20 -11.45
C ARG A 189 -8.35 -1.26 -11.70
N VAL A 190 -8.05 -1.81 -12.89
CA VAL A 190 -8.22 -3.24 -13.18
C VAL A 190 -7.29 -4.11 -12.32
N SER A 191 -6.05 -3.66 -12.06
CA SER A 191 -5.12 -4.36 -11.18
C SER A 191 -5.61 -4.40 -9.73
N LEU A 192 -6.16 -3.30 -9.22
CA LEU A 192 -6.83 -3.24 -7.92
C LEU A 192 -8.05 -4.16 -7.90
N ALA A 193 -8.97 -4.02 -8.84
CA ALA A 193 -10.17 -4.86 -8.92
C ALA A 193 -9.83 -6.37 -8.92
N ARG A 194 -8.78 -6.76 -9.67
CA ARG A 194 -8.26 -8.13 -9.70
C ARG A 194 -7.82 -8.64 -8.33
N VAL A 195 -7.14 -7.81 -7.53
CA VAL A 195 -6.65 -8.23 -6.21
C VAL A 195 -7.79 -8.30 -5.20
N PHE A 196 -8.69 -7.30 -5.20
CA PHE A 196 -9.82 -7.23 -4.28
C PHE A 196 -10.83 -8.35 -4.55
N ALA A 197 -10.98 -8.76 -5.81
CA ALA A 197 -11.78 -9.92 -6.18
C ALA A 197 -11.33 -11.22 -5.50
N LEU A 198 -10.09 -11.30 -4.99
CA LEU A 198 -9.59 -12.47 -4.26
C LEU A 198 -9.93 -12.45 -2.77
N GLU A 199 -10.35 -11.31 -2.21
CA GLU A 199 -10.55 -11.10 -0.77
C GLU A 199 -9.34 -11.62 0.04
N PRO A 200 -8.14 -11.04 -0.16
CA PRO A 200 -6.97 -11.44 0.62
C PRO A 200 -7.16 -11.12 2.10
N GLU A 201 -6.39 -11.75 2.99
CA GLU A 201 -6.31 -11.38 4.41
C GLU A 201 -5.37 -10.19 4.62
N ILE A 202 -4.34 -10.07 3.78
CA ILE A 202 -3.39 -8.95 3.78
C ILE A 202 -3.19 -8.46 2.35
N LEU A 203 -3.43 -7.17 2.16
CA LEU A 203 -3.23 -6.46 0.91
C LEU A 203 -1.89 -5.71 0.93
N PHE A 204 -1.06 -5.91 -0.10
CA PHE A 204 0.18 -5.18 -0.30
C PHE A 204 0.04 -4.28 -1.53
N LEU A 205 0.37 -3.00 -1.38
CA LEU A 205 0.30 -2.00 -2.46
C LEU A 205 1.66 -1.32 -2.62
N ASP A 206 2.28 -1.42 -3.80
CA ASP A 206 3.56 -0.78 -4.10
C ASP A 206 3.33 0.48 -4.93
N GLU A 207 3.39 1.65 -4.31
CA GLU A 207 3.14 2.97 -4.93
C GLU A 207 1.92 3.02 -5.86
N PRO A 208 0.72 2.68 -5.34
CA PRO A 208 -0.47 2.41 -6.16
C PRO A 208 -0.99 3.62 -6.95
N PHE A 209 -0.49 4.82 -6.68
CA PHE A 209 -0.91 6.08 -7.26
C PHE A 209 0.14 6.76 -8.15
N SER A 210 1.37 6.22 -8.21
CA SER A 210 2.53 6.92 -8.80
C SER A 210 2.46 7.16 -10.31
N SER A 211 1.68 6.36 -11.02
CA SER A 211 1.55 6.38 -12.48
C SER A 211 0.35 7.20 -12.99
N LEU A 212 -0.35 7.90 -12.10
CA LEU A 212 -1.59 8.60 -12.39
C LEU A 212 -1.40 10.10 -12.50
N ASP A 213 -2.17 10.73 -13.40
CA ASP A 213 -2.30 12.17 -13.41
C ASP A 213 -3.00 12.70 -12.13
N PRO A 214 -2.78 13.97 -11.76
CA PRO A 214 -3.31 14.55 -10.53
C PRO A 214 -4.82 14.36 -10.31
N PRO A 215 -5.71 14.62 -11.28
CA PRO A 215 -7.14 14.34 -11.11
C PRO A 215 -7.46 12.86 -10.89
N SER A 216 -6.93 11.97 -11.73
CA SER A 216 -7.19 10.52 -11.64
C SER A 216 -6.67 9.93 -10.33
N ARG A 217 -5.55 10.45 -9.83
CA ARG A 217 -4.97 10.10 -8.54
C ARG A 217 -5.89 10.44 -7.39
N ALA A 218 -6.43 11.65 -7.33
CA ALA A 218 -7.32 12.08 -6.24
C ALA A 218 -8.59 11.22 -6.19
N VAL A 219 -9.18 10.92 -7.35
CA VAL A 219 -10.37 10.05 -7.44
C VAL A 219 -10.05 8.64 -6.97
N LEU A 220 -8.96 8.02 -7.46
CA LEU A 220 -8.60 6.66 -7.06
C LEU A 220 -8.23 6.58 -5.57
N PHE A 221 -7.58 7.62 -5.04
CA PHE A 221 -7.27 7.72 -3.62
C PHE A 221 -8.54 7.67 -2.77
N LYS A 222 -9.56 8.46 -3.11
CA LYS A 222 -10.85 8.47 -2.40
C LYS A 222 -11.54 7.11 -2.45
N GLU A 223 -11.60 6.50 -3.63
CA GLU A 223 -12.20 5.17 -3.80
C GLU A 223 -11.46 4.10 -2.97
N LEU A 224 -10.13 4.08 -3.03
CA LEU A 224 -9.34 3.10 -2.29
C LEU A 224 -9.48 3.31 -0.77
N ALA A 225 -9.45 4.55 -0.30
CA ALA A 225 -9.64 4.87 1.11
C ALA A 225 -11.02 4.40 1.61
N ALA A 226 -12.08 4.66 0.85
CA ALA A 226 -13.43 4.20 1.17
C ALA A 226 -13.50 2.67 1.23
N VAL A 227 -12.94 1.97 0.23
CA VAL A 227 -12.92 0.50 0.19
C VAL A 227 -12.16 -0.09 1.38
N LEU A 228 -10.98 0.43 1.71
CA LEU A 228 -10.19 -0.07 2.84
C LEU A 228 -10.90 0.15 4.17
N LEU A 229 -11.55 1.30 4.34
CA LEU A 229 -12.34 1.61 5.53
C LEU A 229 -13.54 0.67 5.68
N GLU A 230 -14.33 0.49 4.62
CA GLU A 230 -15.52 -0.36 4.62
C GLU A 230 -15.18 -1.84 4.85
N THR A 231 -14.07 -2.30 4.28
CA THR A 231 -13.68 -3.72 4.35
C THR A 231 -12.90 -4.09 5.60
N GLY A 232 -12.29 -3.10 6.29
CA GLY A 232 -11.38 -3.37 7.40
C GLY A 232 -10.17 -4.21 6.99
N MET A 233 -9.76 -4.11 5.72
CA MET A 233 -8.72 -4.95 5.13
C MET A 233 -7.34 -4.60 5.71
N THR A 234 -6.64 -5.60 6.27
CA THR A 234 -5.23 -5.44 6.67
C THR A 234 -4.40 -5.06 5.46
N THR A 235 -3.71 -3.93 5.52
CA THR A 235 -3.04 -3.36 4.34
C THR A 235 -1.64 -2.87 4.69
N VAL A 236 -0.68 -3.19 3.83
CA VAL A 236 0.66 -2.59 3.84
C VAL A 236 0.85 -1.87 2.51
N PHE A 237 1.00 -0.56 2.53
CA PHE A 237 1.25 0.20 1.31
C PHE A 237 2.56 0.97 1.37
N VAL A 238 3.30 0.93 0.28
CA VAL A 238 4.55 1.67 0.09
C VAL A 238 4.23 2.97 -0.61
N THR A 239 4.79 4.07 -0.11
CA THR A 239 4.69 5.37 -0.76
C THR A 239 5.93 6.23 -0.53
N HIS A 240 6.14 7.20 -1.39
CA HIS A 240 7.07 8.31 -1.19
C HIS A 240 6.33 9.64 -1.01
N ASP A 241 4.99 9.65 -1.07
CA ASP A 241 4.18 10.84 -0.92
C ASP A 241 3.62 10.96 0.50
N LEU A 242 4.02 12.02 1.18
CA LEU A 242 3.59 12.31 2.55
C LEU A 242 2.09 12.60 2.65
N ASN A 243 1.46 13.06 1.58
CA ASN A 243 0.04 13.47 1.59
C ASN A 243 -0.91 12.27 1.62
N GLU A 244 -0.44 11.09 1.21
CA GLU A 244 -1.25 9.87 1.22
C GLU A 244 -1.44 9.31 2.64
N ILE A 245 -0.51 9.62 3.55
CA ILE A 245 -0.46 9.03 4.90
C ILE A 245 -1.71 9.40 5.72
N PRO A 246 -2.08 10.68 5.91
CA PRO A 246 -3.15 11.02 6.84
C PRO A 246 -4.54 10.53 6.41
N GLY A 247 -4.75 10.31 5.12
CA GLY A 247 -6.05 9.88 4.57
C GLY A 247 -6.20 8.38 4.38
N LEU A 248 -5.12 7.59 4.51
CA LEU A 248 -5.14 6.15 4.25
C LEU A 248 -4.60 5.31 5.41
N ALA A 249 -3.55 5.78 6.10
CA ALA A 249 -2.80 4.98 7.05
C ALA A 249 -3.32 5.12 8.49
N THR A 250 -3.19 4.04 9.27
CA THR A 250 -3.34 4.06 10.73
C THR A 250 -1.99 4.17 11.45
N ARG A 251 -0.92 3.69 10.80
CA ARG A 251 0.45 3.69 11.31
C ARG A 251 1.42 3.93 10.16
N VAL A 252 2.53 4.58 10.44
CA VAL A 252 3.61 4.88 9.51
C VAL A 252 4.91 4.30 10.02
N ILE A 253 5.63 3.61 9.14
CA ILE A 253 7.06 3.42 9.29
C ILE A 253 7.80 4.23 8.24
N ALA A 254 8.92 4.83 8.61
CA ALA A 254 9.83 5.46 7.64
C ALA A 254 11.09 4.61 7.49
N MET A 255 11.51 4.44 6.23
CA MET A 255 12.69 3.68 5.87
C MET A 255 13.79 4.58 5.32
N HIS A 256 15.03 4.27 5.71
CA HIS A 256 16.24 4.85 5.14
C HIS A 256 17.33 3.78 5.06
N GLU A 257 17.99 3.67 3.89
CA GLU A 257 19.07 2.71 3.64
C GLU A 257 18.76 1.28 4.13
N GLY A 258 17.53 0.79 3.87
CA GLY A 258 17.12 -0.56 4.22
C GLY A 258 16.70 -0.77 5.69
N ARG A 259 16.69 0.28 6.50
CA ARG A 259 16.38 0.24 7.93
C ARG A 259 15.12 1.04 8.25
N ILE A 260 14.39 0.61 9.27
CA ILE A 260 13.29 1.39 9.84
C ILE A 260 13.90 2.43 10.78
N ILE A 261 13.61 3.71 10.53
CA ILE A 261 14.13 4.84 11.30
C ILE A 261 13.04 5.56 12.10
N LEU A 262 11.78 5.28 11.82
CA LEU A 262 10.61 5.80 12.53
C LEU A 262 9.47 4.80 12.44
N ASP A 263 8.68 4.75 13.50
CA ASP A 263 7.52 3.88 13.64
C ASP A 263 6.50 4.55 14.58
N ASP A 264 5.52 5.24 13.99
CA ASP A 264 4.55 6.06 14.71
C ASP A 264 3.12 5.68 14.30
N ASP A 265 2.16 5.84 15.20
CA ASP A 265 0.76 5.97 14.77
C ASP A 265 0.57 7.25 13.92
N VAL A 266 -0.44 7.24 13.04
CA VAL A 266 -0.67 8.35 12.10
C VAL A 266 -0.94 9.69 12.81
N GLY A 267 -1.51 9.66 14.01
CA GLY A 267 -1.79 10.86 14.81
C GLY A 267 -0.50 11.50 15.32
N THR A 268 0.39 10.70 15.91
CA THR A 268 1.73 11.13 16.33
C THR A 268 2.55 11.63 15.14
N PHE A 269 2.59 10.89 14.03
CA PHE A 269 3.28 11.30 12.82
C PHE A 269 2.78 12.65 12.29
N SER A 270 1.46 12.84 12.23
CA SER A 270 0.82 14.08 11.75
C SER A 270 1.00 15.28 12.68
N SER A 271 1.36 15.05 13.95
CA SER A 271 1.61 16.10 14.94
C SER A 271 3.04 16.65 14.89
N ARG A 272 3.95 15.98 14.18
CA ARG A 272 5.34 16.42 14.00
C ARG A 272 5.42 17.71 13.19
N SER A 273 6.44 18.52 13.47
CA SER A 273 6.72 19.71 12.66
C SER A 273 7.12 19.32 11.23
N PRO A 274 6.90 20.20 10.23
CA PRO A 274 7.35 19.95 8.86
C PRO A 274 8.85 19.64 8.75
N GLU A 275 9.67 20.24 9.62
CA GLU A 275 11.12 20.01 9.69
C GLU A 275 11.45 18.59 10.17
N GLU A 276 10.74 18.10 11.18
CA GLU A 276 10.88 16.72 11.68
C GLU A 276 10.42 15.71 10.63
N ILE A 277 9.28 15.94 9.97
CA ILE A 277 8.80 15.07 8.89
C ILE A 277 9.81 15.02 7.75
N LEU A 278 10.39 16.16 7.36
CA LEU A 278 11.42 16.22 6.32
C LEU A 278 12.71 15.51 6.74
N SER A 279 13.11 15.67 8.01
CA SER A 279 14.26 14.98 8.60
C SER A 279 14.07 13.45 8.55
N VAL A 280 12.90 12.96 8.94
CA VAL A 280 12.50 11.55 8.82
C VAL A 280 12.55 11.09 7.36
N TYR A 281 11.89 11.82 6.47
CA TYR A 281 11.81 11.47 5.05
C TYR A 281 13.19 11.40 4.38
N THR A 282 14.10 12.29 4.74
CA THR A 282 15.45 12.36 4.18
C THR A 282 16.48 11.48 4.90
N GLY A 283 16.10 10.81 5.99
CA GLY A 283 17.01 10.03 6.83
C GLY A 283 17.95 10.84 7.72
N ASN A 284 17.72 12.16 7.84
CA ASN A 284 18.54 13.06 8.66
C ASN A 284 17.98 13.22 10.08
N LEU A 285 17.50 12.14 10.69
CA LEU A 285 17.03 12.19 12.08
C LEU A 285 18.19 12.58 12.98
N ARG A 286 18.14 13.82 13.50
CA ARG A 286 18.98 14.21 14.63
C ARG A 286 18.44 13.46 15.84
N THR A 287 19.10 12.37 16.20
CA THR A 287 18.90 11.73 17.49
C THR A 287 19.05 12.79 18.57
N ARG A 288 17.97 13.05 19.31
CA ARG A 288 18.03 13.79 20.57
C ARG A 288 18.64 12.92 21.65
#